data_AF-A0A1C6LEA3-F1
#
_entry.id   AF-A0A1C6LEA3-F1
#
_cell.length_a   1.000
_cell.length_b   1.000
_cell.length_c   1.000
_cell.angle_alpha   90.00
_cell.angle_beta   90.00
_cell.angle_gamma   90.00
#
_symmetry.space_group_name_H-M   'P 1'
#
loop_
_entity.id
_entity.type
_entity.pdbx_description
1 polymer ?
#
loop_
_entity_poly.entity_id
_entity_poly.type
_entity_poly.pdbx_seq_one_letter_code
_entity_poly.pdbx_strand_id
1 'polypeptide(L)'
;MGEMFLEDGPIRRKSEDIRKANSAGRTKRELADAAAAGRAHGGWESGPASDACVRAWQGRLRALGDFVEDAAEGLNKAMDREISTDHSIADEMRRAANRMEGGA
;
A
#
# COMPACT_ATOMS: atom_id res chain seq x y z
N MET A 1 0.70 33.22 7.19
CA MET A 1 0.52 32.35 6.00
C MET A 1 0.80 30.93 6.47
N GLY A 2 -0.26 30.20 6.82
CA GLY A 2 -0.15 28.83 7.34
C GLY A 2 0.19 27.85 6.24
N GLU A 3 0.86 26.77 6.62
CA GLU A 3 1.30 25.65 5.77
C GLU A 3 0.24 25.25 4.75
N MET A 4 0.52 25.54 3.48
CA MET A 4 -0.27 25.11 2.32
C MET A 4 0.57 24.19 1.43
N PHE A 5 1.38 23.35 2.06
CA PHE A 5 2.02 22.23 1.41
C PHE A 5 1.74 21.02 2.29
N LEU A 6 0.91 20.10 1.81
CA LEU A 6 0.91 18.75 2.36
C LEU A 6 2.37 18.28 2.35
N GLU A 7 2.99 18.12 3.52
CA GLU A 7 4.32 17.53 3.58
C GLU A 7 4.21 16.13 2.95
N ASP A 8 4.88 15.93 1.81
CA ASP A 8 4.91 14.65 1.07
C ASP A 8 5.46 13.52 1.97
N GLY A 9 6.44 13.86 2.81
CA GLY A 9 7.20 12.93 3.63
C GLY A 9 6.36 11.97 4.48
N PRO A 10 5.41 12.44 5.31
CA PRO A 10 4.59 11.57 6.16
C PRO A 10 3.72 10.54 5.43
N ILE A 11 3.07 10.89 4.32
CA ILE A 11 2.19 9.95 3.59
C ILE A 11 3.00 8.95 2.79
N ARG A 12 4.06 9.41 2.12
CA ARG A 12 4.97 8.54 1.38
C ARG A 12 5.65 7.53 2.30
N ARG A 13 6.13 7.98 3.46
CA ARG A 13 6.68 7.12 4.52
C ARG A 13 5.65 6.10 5.01
N LYS A 14 4.40 6.50 5.24
CA LYS A 14 3.32 5.55 5.62
C LYS A 14 3.07 4.50 4.54
N SER A 15 3.04 4.89 3.25
CA SER A 15 2.88 3.95 2.14
C SER A 15 4.04 2.96 2.07
N GLU A 16 5.28 3.44 2.25
CA GLU A 16 6.48 2.59 2.32
C GLU A 16 6.45 1.64 3.52
N ASP A 17 6.06 2.11 4.70
CA ASP A 17 5.91 1.29 5.90
C ASP A 17 4.86 0.18 5.69
N ILE A 18 3.74 0.51 5.04
CA ILE A 18 2.71 -0.46 4.66
C ILE A 18 3.29 -1.51 3.72
N ARG A 19 4.00 -1.11 2.66
CA ARG A 19 4.67 -2.04 1.73
C ARG A 19 5.70 -2.92 2.42
N LYS A 20 6.48 -2.36 3.33
CA LYS A 20 7.48 -3.09 4.11
C LYS A 20 6.83 -4.12 5.04
N ALA A 21 5.75 -3.75 5.72
CA ALA A 21 4.97 -4.69 6.53
C ALA A 21 4.31 -5.77 5.66
N ASN A 22 3.75 -5.39 4.52
CA ASN A 22 3.11 -6.28 3.54
C ASN A 22 4.10 -7.33 3.01
N SER A 23 5.31 -6.89 2.64
CA SER A 23 6.39 -7.75 2.15
C SER A 23 6.99 -8.64 3.23
N ALA A 24 7.25 -8.11 4.44
CA ALA A 24 7.69 -8.92 5.58
C ALA A 24 6.66 -10.00 5.98
N GLY A 25 5.38 -9.75 5.70
CA GLY A 25 4.30 -10.71 5.89
C GLY A 25 4.18 -11.78 4.82
N ARG A 26 4.85 -11.68 3.65
CA ARG A 26 4.65 -12.62 2.53
C ARG A 26 4.94 -14.07 2.91
N THR A 27 6.06 -14.33 3.57
CA THR A 27 6.41 -15.68 4.06
C THR A 27 5.42 -16.21 5.10
N LYS A 28 4.71 -15.34 5.82
CA LYS A 28 3.65 -15.73 6.76
C LYS A 28 2.32 -16.07 6.07
N ARG A 29 2.17 -15.79 4.76
CA ARG A 29 0.99 -16.14 3.95
C ARG A 29 1.07 -17.54 3.38
N GLU A 30 2.28 -18.09 3.35
CA GLU A 30 2.53 -19.49 3.00
C GLU A 30 2.20 -20.32 4.23
N LEU A 31 0.91 -20.56 4.47
CA LEU A 31 0.50 -21.56 5.44
C LEU A 31 1.17 -22.89 5.08
N ALA A 32 1.72 -23.57 6.08
CA ALA A 32 2.29 -24.90 5.88
C ALA A 32 1.27 -25.81 5.20
N ASP A 33 1.71 -26.56 4.19
CA ASP A 33 0.90 -27.60 3.56
C ASP A 33 0.38 -28.53 4.67
N ALA A 34 -0.93 -28.79 4.70
CA ALA A 34 -1.53 -29.70 5.68
C ALA A 34 -0.87 -31.08 5.64
N ALA A 35 -0.47 -31.56 4.46
CA ALA A 35 0.29 -32.80 4.32
C ALA A 35 1.71 -32.69 4.90
N ALA A 36 2.36 -31.53 4.79
CA ALA A 36 3.66 -31.30 5.42
C ALA A 36 3.55 -31.26 6.95
N ALA A 37 2.50 -30.62 7.49
CA ALA A 37 2.21 -30.61 8.92
C ALA A 37 1.90 -32.02 9.46
N GLY A 38 1.11 -32.81 8.72
CA GLY A 38 0.82 -34.20 9.08
C GLY A 38 2.04 -35.12 9.07
N ARG A 39 3.00 -34.88 8.15
CA ARG A 39 4.30 -35.60 8.15
C ARG A 39 5.20 -35.20 9.33
N ALA A 40 5.15 -33.94 9.74
CA ALA A 40 6.00 -33.41 10.82
C ALA A 40 5.49 -33.79 12.23
N HIS A 41 4.19 -34.06 12.37
CA HIS A 41 3.54 -34.36 13.65
C HIS A 41 2.75 -35.68 13.57
N GLY A 42 3.35 -36.76 14.09
CA GLY A 42 2.69 -38.06 14.16
C GLY A 42 1.33 -37.99 14.88
N GLY A 43 0.29 -38.53 14.25
CA GLY A 43 -1.10 -38.48 14.73
C GLY A 43 -1.95 -37.35 14.12
N TRP A 44 -1.37 -36.47 13.30
CA TRP A 44 -2.12 -35.49 12.51
C TRP A 44 -2.38 -36.06 11.12
N GLU A 45 -3.62 -36.47 10.84
CA GLU A 45 -4.01 -36.86 9.48
C GLU A 45 -4.38 -35.63 8.66
N SER A 46 -3.68 -35.43 7.54
CA SER A 46 -4.11 -34.53 6.49
C SER A 46 -5.07 -35.25 5.55
N GLY A 47 -6.18 -34.62 5.20
CA GLY A 47 -7.13 -35.12 4.21
C GLY A 47 -7.65 -34.02 3.29
N PRO A 48 -8.53 -34.36 2.33
CA PRO A 48 -9.04 -33.41 1.35
C PRO A 48 -9.65 -32.14 1.96
N ALA A 49 -10.29 -32.26 3.13
CA ALA A 49 -10.87 -31.14 3.86
C ALA A 49 -9.81 -30.19 4.45
N SER A 50 -8.74 -30.71 5.07
CA SER A 50 -7.65 -29.88 5.61
C SER A 50 -6.92 -29.17 4.48
N ASP A 51 -6.68 -29.86 3.37
CA ASP A 51 -5.99 -29.28 2.20
C ASP A 51 -6.83 -28.18 1.56
N ALA A 52 -8.15 -28.39 1.43
CA ALA A 52 -9.07 -27.39 0.94
C ALA A 52 -9.10 -26.15 1.84
N CYS A 53 -9.08 -26.34 3.16
CA CYS A 53 -9.02 -25.26 4.14
C CYS A 53 -7.71 -24.46 4.01
N VAL A 54 -6.55 -25.13 3.95
CA VAL A 54 -5.24 -24.47 3.78
C VAL A 54 -5.21 -23.67 2.46
N ARG A 55 -5.66 -24.26 1.35
CA ARG A 55 -5.74 -23.56 0.05
C ARG A 55 -6.64 -22.33 0.11
N ALA A 56 -7.82 -22.44 0.72
CA ALA A 56 -8.75 -21.31 0.85
C ALA A 56 -8.14 -20.18 1.68
N TRP A 57 -7.45 -20.49 2.77
CA TRP A 57 -6.77 -19.49 3.59
C TRP A 57 -5.58 -18.86 2.89
N GLN A 58 -4.74 -19.64 2.20
CA GLN A 58 -3.65 -19.10 1.39
C GLN A 58 -4.19 -18.14 0.34
N GLY A 59 -5.30 -18.49 -0.32
CA GLY A 59 -5.97 -17.60 -1.28
C GLY A 59 -6.42 -16.28 -0.64
N ARG A 60 -7.09 -16.34 0.51
CA ARG A 60 -7.51 -15.14 1.26
C ARG A 60 -6.32 -14.27 1.69
N LEU A 61 -5.24 -14.88 2.18
CA LEU A 61 -4.06 -14.16 2.62
C LEU A 61 -3.32 -13.47 1.46
N ARG A 62 -3.28 -14.10 0.28
CA ARG A 62 -2.76 -13.48 -0.95
C ARG A 62 -3.62 -12.29 -1.36
N ALA A 63 -4.94 -12.48 -1.46
CA ALA A 63 -5.88 -11.41 -1.82
C ALA A 63 -5.81 -10.21 -0.86
N LEU A 64 -5.66 -10.46 0.45
CA LEU A 64 -5.43 -9.40 1.42
C LEU A 64 -4.11 -8.67 1.17
N GLY A 65 -3.05 -9.42 0.84
CA GLY A 65 -1.76 -8.86 0.46
C GLY A 65 -1.79 -7.95 -0.76
N ASP A 66 -2.54 -8.35 -1.77
CA ASP A 66 -2.72 -7.59 -3.00
C ASP A 66 -3.54 -6.32 -2.72
N PHE A 67 -4.63 -6.44 -1.95
CA PHE A 67 -5.44 -5.29 -1.52
C PHE A 67 -4.62 -4.23 -0.75
N VAL A 68 -3.72 -4.67 0.13
CA VAL A 68 -2.84 -3.75 0.88
C VAL A 68 -1.85 -3.04 -0.05
N GLU A 69 -1.34 -3.74 -1.07
CA GLU A 69 -0.45 -3.14 -2.07
C GLU A 69 -1.17 -2.10 -2.93
N ASP A 70 -2.37 -2.43 -3.41
CA ASP A 70 -3.22 -1.53 -4.18
C ASP A 70 -3.58 -0.27 -3.39
N ALA A 71 -3.88 -0.42 -2.09
CA ALA A 71 -4.16 0.70 -1.20
C ALA A 71 -2.93 1.61 -1.02
N ALA A 72 -1.73 1.02 -0.83
CA ALA A 72 -0.49 1.77 -0.71
C ALA A 72 -0.16 2.53 -2.00
N GLU A 73 -0.42 1.93 -3.17
CA GLU A 73 -0.28 2.59 -4.46
C GLU A 73 -1.32 3.71 -4.66
N GLY A 74 -2.57 3.48 -4.26
CA GLY A 74 -3.64 4.48 -4.30
C GLY A 74 -3.30 5.74 -3.49
N LEU A 75 -2.70 5.56 -2.30
CA LEU A 75 -2.21 6.67 -1.47
C LEU A 75 -1.14 7.51 -2.20
N ASN A 76 -0.16 6.85 -2.83
CA ASN A 76 0.87 7.56 -3.59
C ASN A 76 0.28 8.31 -4.79
N LYS A 77 -0.63 7.68 -5.54
CA LYS A 77 -1.30 8.33 -6.69
C LYS A 77 -2.13 9.53 -6.28
N ALA A 78 -2.82 9.46 -5.13
CA ALA A 78 -3.58 10.59 -4.61
C ALA A 78 -2.62 11.75 -4.25
N MET A 79 -1.50 11.46 -3.58
CA MET A 79 -0.48 12.45 -3.26
C MET A 79 0.13 13.11 -4.51
N ASP A 80 0.51 12.32 -5.52
CA ASP A 80 1.07 12.87 -6.77
C ASP A 80 0.11 13.85 -7.44
N ARG A 81 -1.20 13.59 -7.38
CA ARG A 81 -2.24 14.48 -7.92
C ARG A 81 -2.37 15.77 -7.12
N GLU A 82 -2.44 15.70 -5.79
CA GLU A 82 -2.51 16.88 -4.94
C GLU A 82 -1.29 17.79 -5.14
N ILE A 83 -0.08 17.22 -5.11
CA ILE A 83 1.18 17.95 -5.36
C ILE A 83 1.16 18.63 -6.74
N SER A 84 0.72 17.92 -7.78
CA SER A 84 0.64 18.50 -9.12
C SER A 84 -0.35 19.67 -9.20
N THR A 85 -1.46 19.59 -8.44
CA THR A 85 -2.49 20.62 -8.38
C THR A 85 -1.98 21.84 -7.62
N ASP A 86 -1.33 21.65 -6.47
CA ASP A 86 -0.71 22.71 -5.68
C ASP A 86 0.34 23.48 -6.50
N HIS A 87 1.20 22.76 -7.24
CA HIS A 87 2.18 23.40 -8.12
C HIS A 87 1.52 24.22 -9.24
N SER A 88 0.46 23.69 -9.86
CA SER A 88 -0.28 24.41 -10.90
C SER A 88 -0.90 25.69 -10.35
N ILE A 89 -1.52 25.63 -9.16
CA ILE A 89 -2.11 26.80 -8.49
C ILE A 89 -1.02 27.82 -8.13
N ALA A 90 0.09 27.36 -7.57
CA ALA A 90 1.21 28.24 -7.21
C ALA A 90 1.80 28.95 -8.45
N ASP A 91 1.92 28.25 -9.57
CA ASP A 91 2.37 28.83 -10.84
C ASP A 91 1.36 29.84 -11.40
N GLU A 92 0.06 29.57 -11.30
CA GLU A 92 -0.97 30.52 -11.69
C GLU A 92 -0.92 31.79 -10.84
N MET A 93 -0.78 31.64 -9.52
CA MET A 93 -0.62 32.77 -8.60
C MET A 93 0.63 33.60 -8.90
N ARG A 94 1.78 32.96 -9.16
CA ARG A 94 3.01 33.66 -9.58
C ARG A 94 2.80 34.42 -10.89
N ARG A 95 2.16 33.80 -11.89
CA ARG A 95 1.86 34.47 -13.16
C ARG A 95 0.91 35.66 -12.96
N ALA A 96 -0.08 35.53 -12.08
CA ALA A 96 -0.99 36.63 -11.75
C ALA A 96 -0.26 37.78 -11.05
N ALA A 97 0.61 37.49 -10.07
CA ALA A 97 1.44 38.48 -9.39
C ALA A 97 2.34 39.23 -10.38
N ASN A 98 3.06 38.51 -11.26
CA ASN A 98 3.93 39.13 -12.27
C ASN A 98 3.16 40.06 -13.23
N ARG A 99 1.91 39.74 -13.57
CA ARG A 99 1.06 40.63 -14.39
C ARG A 99 0.67 41.91 -13.66
N MET A 100 0.47 41.83 -12.35
CA MET A 100 0.13 43.00 -11.52
C MET A 100 1.36 43.87 -11.24
N GLU A 101 2.55 43.26 -11.10
CA GLU A 101 3.81 43.97 -10.84
C GLU A 101 4.45 44.56 -12.11
N GLY A 102 4.29 43.91 -13.27
CA GLY A 102 4.81 44.37 -14.56
C GLY A 102 3.86 45.32 -15.33
N GLY A 103 2.72 45.66 -14.74
CA GLY A 103 1.73 46.59 -15.30
C GLY A 103 1.82 47.96 -14.65
N ALA A 104 2.91 48.69 -14.89
CA ALA A 104 3.07 50.13 -14.63
C ALA A 104 3.89 50.77 -15.76
#